data_AF-A0A9P6X794-F1
#
_entry.id   AF-A0A9P6X794-F1
#
_cell.length_a   1.000
_cell.length_b   1.000
_cell.length_c   1.000
_cell.angle_alpha   90.00
_cell.angle_beta   90.00
_cell.angle_gamma   90.00
#
_symmetry.space_group_name_H-M   'P 1'
#
loop_
_entity.id
_entity.type
_entity.pdbx_description
1 polymer ?
#
loop_
_entity_poly.entity_id
_entity_poly.type
_entity_poly.pdbx_seq_one_letter_code
_entity_poly.pdbx_strand_id
1 'polypeptide(L)'
;MSFVTRRLVNSQIKKTFYNNALHQHRIVPAISFRSYSTNTPTEENTTENNSTKYSPATKKVVYGLARLMGYYSKSSTAIRASRTLYAECAQQMDLNKDFYIKECNLPDNFQSWFSVTQLHVWMLMVHLRAEGNGKLYIQELVNRFFEDAEDRIRSHGITQQKVINSYIKDLLAQFHGGVVAYDEGMCKDDPVLAAALWRNLFAISSNNATDLALVVQYIRRELQALEKYGGDKLNAGIVQFDKPENEFV
;
A
#
# COMPACT_ATOMS: atom_id res chain seq x y z
N MET A 1 -3.34 -23.59 -2.20
CA MET A 1 -2.85 -22.77 -3.34
C MET A 1 -1.86 -23.60 -4.15
N SER A 2 -2.12 -23.84 -5.45
CA SER A 2 -1.36 -24.79 -6.28
C SER A 2 0.09 -24.34 -6.54
N PHE A 3 1.02 -25.30 -6.53
CA PHE A 3 2.45 -25.12 -6.83
C PHE A 3 2.71 -24.42 -8.18
N VAL A 4 1.77 -24.50 -9.12
CA VAL A 4 1.85 -23.87 -10.44
C VAL A 4 1.73 -22.34 -10.34
N THR A 5 0.90 -21.83 -9.41
CA THR A 5 0.70 -20.40 -9.18
C THR A 5 1.96 -19.76 -8.57
N ARG A 6 2.68 -20.47 -7.69
CA ARG A 6 3.97 -20.03 -7.14
C ARG A 6 5.07 -19.93 -8.20
N ARG A 7 5.13 -20.86 -9.16
CA ARG A 7 6.15 -20.88 -10.22
C ARG A 7 5.95 -19.78 -11.26
N LEU A 8 4.70 -19.54 -11.68
CA LEU A 8 4.39 -18.54 -12.70
C LEU A 8 4.56 -17.10 -12.18
N VAL A 9 4.22 -16.84 -10.92
CA VAL A 9 4.40 -15.54 -10.29
C VAL A 9 5.89 -15.23 -10.07
N ASN A 10 6.68 -16.19 -9.57
CA ASN A 10 8.13 -16.02 -9.39
C ASN A 10 8.89 -15.81 -10.72
N SER A 11 8.44 -16.43 -11.82
CA SER A 11 9.10 -16.28 -13.12
C SER A 11 8.78 -14.95 -13.81
N GLN A 12 7.58 -14.39 -13.60
CA GLN A 12 7.17 -13.13 -14.21
C GLN A 12 7.75 -11.94 -13.45
N ILE A 13 7.75 -11.98 -12.11
CA ILE A 13 8.34 -10.91 -11.28
C ILE A 13 9.85 -10.81 -11.52
N LYS A 14 10.58 -11.93 -11.58
CA LYS A 14 12.01 -11.91 -11.92
C LYS A 14 12.29 -11.29 -13.30
N LYS A 15 11.44 -11.55 -14.31
CA LYS A 15 11.61 -10.99 -15.66
C LYS A 15 11.28 -9.50 -15.72
N THR A 16 10.22 -9.05 -15.05
CA THR A 16 9.83 -7.63 -15.01
C THR A 16 10.84 -6.80 -14.22
N PHE A 17 11.36 -7.32 -13.10
CA PHE A 17 12.38 -6.64 -12.29
C PHE A 17 13.72 -6.53 -13.04
N TYR A 18 14.14 -7.57 -13.77
CA TYR A 18 15.39 -7.55 -14.54
C TYR A 18 15.32 -6.63 -15.77
N ASN A 19 14.16 -6.56 -16.44
CA ASN A 19 13.99 -5.73 -17.63
C ASN A 19 13.80 -4.22 -17.32
N ASN A 20 13.22 -3.87 -16.17
CA ASN A 20 13.09 -2.46 -15.76
C ASN A 20 14.41 -1.86 -15.25
N ALA A 21 15.34 -2.68 -14.74
CA ALA A 21 16.66 -2.24 -14.27
C ALA A 21 17.59 -1.71 -15.38
N LEU A 22 17.26 -1.95 -16.66
CA LEU A 22 18.06 -1.50 -17.80
C LEU A 22 17.54 -0.20 -18.46
N HIS A 23 16.45 0.41 -17.95
CA HIS A 23 15.78 1.53 -18.64
C HIS A 23 15.53 2.80 -17.83
N GLN A 24 16.07 2.95 -16.62
CA GLN A 24 15.85 4.15 -15.81
C GLN A 24 17.12 4.96 -15.54
N HIS A 25 17.75 5.46 -16.61
CA HIS A 25 18.49 6.71 -16.55
C HIS A 25 17.57 7.85 -17.02
N ARG A 26 16.66 8.31 -16.16
CA ARG A 26 16.10 9.67 -16.26
C ARG A 26 15.75 10.19 -14.88
N ILE A 27 16.55 11.16 -14.45
CA ILE A 27 16.44 11.94 -13.23
C ILE A 27 15.14 12.75 -13.27
N VAL A 28 14.36 12.72 -12.19
CA VAL A 28 13.28 13.70 -11.93
C VAL A 28 13.51 14.28 -10.53
N PRO A 29 13.61 15.61 -10.36
CA PRO A 29 13.87 16.22 -9.06
C PRO A 29 12.59 16.38 -8.22
N ALA A 30 12.79 16.45 -6.91
CA ALA A 30 11.76 16.63 -5.89
C ALA A 30 11.04 18.00 -6.01
N ILE A 31 9.71 18.00 -5.92
CA ILE A 31 8.90 19.22 -5.90
C ILE A 31 8.51 19.54 -4.46
N SER A 32 9.04 20.66 -3.96
CA SER A 32 8.65 21.30 -2.70
C SER A 32 7.30 22.01 -2.85
N PHE A 33 6.38 21.78 -1.91
CA PHE A 33 5.11 22.49 -1.82
C PHE A 33 5.35 23.89 -1.24
N ARG A 34 5.12 24.93 -2.05
CA ARG A 34 5.08 26.33 -1.60
C ARG A 34 3.69 26.91 -1.83
N SER A 35 3.00 27.22 -0.73
CA SER A 35 1.74 27.96 -0.72
C SER A 35 1.99 29.42 -1.09
N TYR A 36 1.46 29.87 -2.22
CA TYR A 36 1.43 31.28 -2.58
C TYR A 36 0.03 31.84 -2.35
N SER A 37 -0.06 32.70 -1.33
CA SER A 37 -1.11 33.69 -1.14
C SER A 37 -0.87 34.85 -2.10
N THR A 38 -1.89 35.29 -2.84
CA THR A 38 -1.85 36.50 -3.66
C THR A 38 -2.96 37.46 -3.24
N ASN A 39 -2.59 38.56 -2.58
CA ASN A 39 -3.38 39.79 -2.54
C ASN A 39 -3.13 40.53 -3.87
N THR A 40 -4.13 41.08 -4.57
CA THR A 40 -4.62 42.50 -4.63
C THR A 40 -5.40 42.66 -5.96
N PRO A 41 -6.12 43.75 -6.32
CA PRO A 41 -6.86 44.80 -5.58
C PRO A 41 -8.33 44.97 -6.07
N THR A 42 -9.06 45.92 -5.48
CA THR A 42 -10.53 46.21 -5.59
C THR A 42 -10.96 47.06 -6.80
N GLU A 43 -12.29 47.01 -7.09
CA GLU A 43 -13.18 47.87 -7.92
C GLU A 43 -13.32 47.49 -9.42
N GLU A 44 -14.48 47.43 -10.09
CA GLU A 44 -15.91 47.53 -9.75
C GLU A 44 -16.74 46.89 -10.90
N ASN A 45 -17.85 46.22 -10.54
CA ASN A 45 -19.11 45.93 -11.26
C ASN A 45 -19.19 45.85 -12.81
N THR A 46 -19.50 44.67 -13.35
CA THR A 46 -20.69 44.48 -14.22
C THR A 46 -21.14 43.00 -14.23
N THR A 47 -22.46 42.82 -14.15
CA THR A 47 -23.29 41.61 -14.13
C THR A 47 -23.07 40.60 -15.26
N GLU A 48 -23.02 39.30 -14.94
CA GLU A 48 -23.92 38.22 -15.43
C GLU A 48 -23.31 36.80 -15.36
N ASN A 49 -24.16 35.84 -14.98
CA ASN A 49 -23.95 34.39 -14.91
C ASN A 49 -23.25 33.77 -16.13
N ASN A 50 -22.41 32.74 -15.93
CA ASN A 50 -22.37 31.54 -16.79
C ASN A 50 -21.55 30.38 -16.22
N SER A 51 -22.23 29.51 -15.46
CA SER A 51 -21.77 28.16 -15.14
C SER A 51 -22.18 27.18 -16.24
N THR A 52 -21.42 27.10 -17.34
CA THR A 52 -21.60 26.02 -18.34
C THR A 52 -20.27 25.39 -18.73
N LYS A 53 -19.83 24.48 -17.86
CA LYS A 53 -18.60 23.69 -17.98
C LYS A 53 -18.81 22.52 -18.97
N TYR A 54 -18.42 22.76 -20.23
CA TYR A 54 -18.35 21.86 -21.40
C TYR A 54 -19.66 21.21 -21.87
N SER A 55 -19.90 21.29 -23.19
CA SER A 55 -21.03 20.66 -23.89
C SER A 55 -21.07 19.12 -23.68
N PRO A 56 -22.26 18.51 -23.53
CA PRO A 56 -22.42 17.06 -23.39
C PRO A 56 -21.80 16.26 -24.55
N ALA A 57 -21.80 16.82 -25.76
CA ALA A 57 -21.20 16.20 -26.94
C ALA A 57 -19.67 16.13 -26.83
N THR A 58 -19.05 17.22 -26.39
CA THR A 58 -17.60 17.29 -26.15
C THR A 58 -17.17 16.29 -25.08
N LYS A 59 -17.95 16.14 -24.00
CA LYS A 59 -17.69 15.11 -22.97
C LYS A 59 -17.71 13.71 -23.59
N LYS A 60 -18.73 13.35 -24.38
CA LYS A 60 -18.81 12.03 -25.03
C LYS A 60 -17.63 11.75 -25.95
N VAL A 61 -17.21 12.74 -26.75
CA VAL A 61 -16.04 12.60 -27.64
C VAL A 61 -14.77 12.39 -26.83
N VAL A 62 -14.55 13.20 -25.79
CA VAL A 62 -13.37 13.09 -24.91
C VAL A 62 -13.35 11.75 -24.17
N TYR A 63 -14.49 11.29 -23.62
CA TYR A 63 -14.59 9.97 -22.98
C TYR A 63 -14.36 8.81 -23.96
N GLY A 64 -14.89 8.92 -25.19
CA GLY A 64 -14.68 7.95 -26.26
C GLY A 64 -13.21 7.86 -26.66
N LEU A 65 -12.55 9.01 -26.86
CA LEU A 65 -11.13 9.07 -27.18
C LEU A 65 -10.26 8.58 -26.01
N ALA A 66 -10.60 8.94 -24.77
CA ALA A 66 -9.90 8.44 -23.58
C ALA A 66 -10.01 6.91 -23.45
N ARG A 67 -11.20 6.33 -23.73
CA ARG A 67 -11.40 4.88 -23.72
C ARG A 67 -10.60 4.19 -24.84
N LEU A 68 -10.59 4.77 -26.05
CA LEU A 68 -9.83 4.27 -27.20
C LEU A 68 -8.31 4.31 -26.95
N MET A 69 -7.84 5.39 -26.32
CA MET A 69 -6.42 5.59 -25.95
C MET A 69 -6.00 4.79 -24.70
N GLY A 70 -6.88 3.95 -24.13
CA GLY A 70 -6.54 3.05 -23.03
C GLY A 70 -6.53 3.68 -21.63
N TYR A 71 -7.03 4.91 -21.46
CA TYR A 71 -7.13 5.56 -20.14
C TYR A 71 -8.08 4.83 -19.17
N TYR A 72 -9.05 4.07 -19.70
CA TYR A 72 -9.93 3.16 -18.95
C TYR A 72 -9.49 1.69 -19.03
N SER A 73 -8.25 1.42 -19.45
CA SER A 73 -7.74 0.07 -19.37
C SER A 73 -7.69 -0.35 -17.89
N LYS A 74 -8.03 -1.62 -17.62
CA LYS A 74 -8.01 -2.18 -16.26
C LYS A 74 -6.65 -1.95 -15.59
N SER A 75 -5.56 -2.03 -16.37
CA SER A 75 -4.18 -1.75 -15.95
C SER A 75 -3.97 -0.31 -15.52
N SER A 76 -4.43 0.68 -16.31
CA SER A 76 -4.27 2.10 -15.95
C SER A 76 -5.04 2.48 -14.68
N THR A 77 -6.22 1.89 -14.48
CA THR A 77 -7.02 2.12 -13.25
C THR A 77 -6.33 1.50 -12.05
N ALA A 78 -5.85 0.25 -12.18
CA ALA A 78 -5.11 -0.42 -11.13
C ALA A 78 -3.83 0.33 -10.73
N ILE A 79 -3.09 0.92 -11.68
CA ILE A 79 -1.89 1.74 -11.39
C ILE A 79 -2.25 2.99 -10.58
N ARG A 80 -3.40 3.63 -10.85
CA ARG A 80 -3.81 4.84 -10.12
C ARG A 80 -4.30 4.50 -8.73
N ALA A 81 -5.18 3.50 -8.63
CA ALA A 81 -5.75 3.06 -7.37
C ALA A 81 -4.69 2.44 -6.46
N SER A 82 -3.73 1.67 -6.98
CA SER A 82 -2.67 1.09 -6.16
C SER A 82 -1.80 2.13 -5.47
N ARG A 83 -1.62 3.31 -6.08
CA ARG A 83 -0.87 4.42 -5.45
C ARG A 83 -1.59 4.96 -4.21
N THR A 84 -2.90 5.18 -4.29
CA THR A 84 -3.66 5.69 -3.15
C THR A 84 -3.81 4.62 -2.08
N LEU A 85 -4.13 3.38 -2.46
CA LEU A 85 -4.16 2.23 -1.54
C LEU A 85 -2.82 2.03 -0.82
N TYR A 86 -1.71 2.13 -1.55
CA TYR A 86 -0.38 2.00 -0.97
C TYR A 86 -0.04 3.16 -0.03
N ALA A 87 -0.35 4.40 -0.43
CA ALA A 87 -0.10 5.57 0.40
C ALA A 87 -0.82 5.45 1.77
N GLU A 88 -2.06 4.95 1.75
CA GLU A 88 -2.82 4.66 2.97
C GLU A 88 -2.14 3.61 3.85
N CYS A 89 -1.54 2.55 3.28
CA CYS A 89 -0.77 1.57 4.05
C CYS A 89 0.54 2.15 4.60
N ALA A 90 1.28 2.90 3.79
CA ALA A 90 2.62 3.39 4.13
C ALA A 90 2.62 4.40 5.27
N GLN A 91 1.53 5.18 5.42
CA GLN A 91 1.38 6.16 6.48
C GLN A 91 1.00 5.56 7.85
N GLN A 92 0.57 4.29 7.91
CA GLN A 92 0.04 3.72 9.16
C GLN A 92 1.09 3.63 10.28
N MET A 93 2.35 3.41 9.92
CA MET A 93 3.44 3.42 10.89
C MET A 93 3.61 4.83 11.52
N ASP A 94 3.52 5.88 10.71
CA ASP A 94 3.73 7.26 11.17
C ASP A 94 2.50 7.79 11.92
N LEU A 95 1.29 7.51 11.44
CA LEU A 95 0.03 7.92 12.07
C LEU A 95 -0.18 7.26 13.44
N ASN A 96 0.19 5.97 13.55
CA ASN A 96 -0.02 5.16 14.74
C ASN A 96 1.29 4.87 15.48
N LYS A 97 2.28 5.77 15.33
CA LYS A 97 3.61 5.61 15.91
C LYS A 97 3.58 5.41 17.42
N ASP A 98 2.69 6.12 18.11
CA ASP A 98 2.51 5.97 19.56
C ASP A 98 2.10 4.55 19.94
N PHE A 99 1.15 3.95 19.21
CA PHE A 99 0.72 2.57 19.46
C PHE A 99 1.84 1.57 19.17
N TYR A 100 2.41 1.61 17.95
CA TYR A 100 3.39 0.62 17.53
C TYR A 100 4.72 0.71 18.29
N ILE A 101 5.20 1.91 18.57
CA ILE A 101 6.51 2.11 19.19
C ILE A 101 6.43 2.18 20.71
N LYS A 102 5.47 2.93 21.27
CA LYS A 102 5.40 3.12 22.73
C LYS A 102 4.68 1.98 23.42
N GLU A 103 3.48 1.63 22.96
CA GLU A 103 2.66 0.59 23.61
C GLU A 103 3.15 -0.82 23.25
N CYS A 104 3.39 -1.07 21.96
CA CYS A 104 3.84 -2.37 21.45
C CYS A 104 5.38 -2.56 21.52
N ASN A 105 6.12 -1.56 22.01
CA ASN A 105 7.58 -1.61 22.18
C ASN A 105 8.36 -2.00 20.91
N LEU A 106 7.87 -1.64 19.71
CA LEU A 106 8.62 -1.87 18.47
C LEU A 106 9.75 -0.84 18.34
N PRO A 107 10.93 -1.24 17.87
CA PRO A 107 12.04 -0.31 17.69
C PRO A 107 11.72 0.69 16.56
N ASP A 108 12.09 1.96 16.72
CA ASP A 108 11.87 3.01 15.70
C ASP A 108 12.90 2.89 14.56
N ASN A 109 12.71 1.92 13.66
CA ASN A 109 13.62 1.67 12.54
C ASN A 109 12.91 1.17 11.29
N PHE A 110 13.69 1.04 10.20
CA PHE A 110 13.21 0.55 8.91
C PHE A 110 12.51 -0.82 8.97
N GLN A 111 13.00 -1.73 9.82
CA GLN A 111 12.42 -3.06 9.94
C GLN A 111 11.00 -3.01 10.53
N SER A 112 10.78 -2.20 11.56
CA SER A 112 9.43 -2.02 12.14
C SER A 112 8.49 -1.36 11.13
N TRP A 113 8.96 -0.33 10.40
CA TRP A 113 8.19 0.26 9.31
C TRP A 113 7.81 -0.78 8.25
N PHE A 114 8.76 -1.63 7.84
CA PHE A 114 8.52 -2.68 6.84
C PHE A 114 7.48 -3.68 7.32
N SER A 115 7.61 -4.20 8.55
CA SER A 115 6.68 -5.18 9.11
C SER A 115 5.27 -4.62 9.31
N VAL A 116 5.13 -3.38 9.80
CA VAL A 116 3.82 -2.71 9.96
C VAL A 116 3.19 -2.41 8.61
N THR A 117 3.95 -1.89 7.64
CA THR A 117 3.43 -1.61 6.30
C THR A 117 3.04 -2.89 5.58
N GLN A 118 3.85 -3.96 5.70
CA GLN A 118 3.55 -5.29 5.17
C GLN A 118 2.21 -5.82 5.71
N LEU A 119 1.92 -5.62 7.00
CA LEU A 119 0.67 -6.07 7.60
C LEU A 119 -0.54 -5.41 6.94
N HIS A 120 -0.50 -4.09 6.75
CA HIS A 120 -1.58 -3.34 6.09
C HIS A 120 -1.72 -3.72 4.61
N VAL A 121 -0.60 -3.87 3.90
CA VAL A 121 -0.59 -4.39 2.52
C VAL A 121 -1.21 -5.79 2.47
N TRP A 122 -0.92 -6.67 3.43
CA TRP A 122 -1.54 -7.99 3.52
C TRP A 122 -3.04 -7.93 3.74
N MET A 123 -3.55 -7.09 4.64
CA MET A 123 -4.99 -6.90 4.85
C MET A 123 -5.70 -6.46 3.56
N LEU A 124 -5.13 -5.54 2.79
CA LEU A 124 -5.66 -5.18 1.47
C LEU A 124 -5.61 -6.34 0.47
N MET A 125 -4.52 -7.12 0.46
CA MET A 125 -4.40 -8.27 -0.42
C MET A 125 -5.45 -9.35 -0.12
N VAL A 126 -5.82 -9.56 1.15
CA VAL A 126 -6.93 -10.47 1.52
C VAL A 126 -8.20 -10.07 0.79
N HIS A 127 -8.59 -8.81 0.89
CA HIS A 127 -9.84 -8.33 0.32
C HIS A 127 -9.78 -8.24 -1.21
N LEU A 128 -8.70 -7.72 -1.79
CA LEU A 128 -8.49 -7.66 -3.23
C LEU A 128 -8.49 -9.06 -3.89
N ARG A 129 -8.13 -10.14 -3.18
CA ARG A 129 -8.17 -11.50 -3.75
C ARG A 129 -9.58 -11.97 -4.11
N ALA A 130 -10.61 -11.43 -3.46
CA ALA A 130 -12.01 -11.74 -3.77
C ALA A 130 -12.51 -11.03 -5.03
N GLU A 131 -11.82 -9.97 -5.47
CA GLU A 131 -12.22 -9.13 -6.60
C GLU A 131 -11.82 -9.71 -7.96
N GLY A 132 -12.69 -9.56 -8.97
CA GLY A 132 -12.46 -10.13 -10.31
C GLY A 132 -11.20 -9.61 -11.03
N ASN A 133 -10.76 -8.38 -10.74
CA ASN A 133 -9.50 -7.83 -11.27
C ASN A 133 -8.37 -7.79 -10.21
N GLY A 134 -8.57 -8.42 -9.05
CA GLY A 134 -7.73 -8.31 -7.86
C GLY A 134 -6.25 -8.61 -8.08
N LYS A 135 -5.94 -9.60 -8.92
CA LYS A 135 -4.54 -9.99 -9.22
C LYS A 135 -3.70 -8.82 -9.74
N LEU A 136 -4.27 -7.98 -10.61
CA LEU A 136 -3.58 -6.84 -11.19
C LEU A 136 -3.35 -5.75 -10.14
N TYR A 137 -4.35 -5.48 -9.30
CA TYR A 137 -4.24 -4.51 -8.20
C TYR A 137 -3.21 -4.95 -7.17
N ILE A 138 -3.22 -6.23 -6.77
CA ILE A 138 -2.25 -6.82 -5.85
C ILE A 138 -0.84 -6.71 -6.42
N GLN A 139 -0.65 -7.01 -7.71
CA GLN A 139 0.66 -6.87 -8.34
C GLN A 139 1.17 -5.43 -8.28
N GLU A 140 0.34 -4.45 -8.65
CA GLU A 140 0.74 -3.04 -8.59
C GLU A 140 0.96 -2.57 -7.15
N LEU A 141 0.14 -2.99 -6.19
CA LEU A 141 0.28 -2.66 -4.78
C LEU A 141 1.62 -3.17 -4.21
N VAL A 142 1.95 -4.43 -4.47
CA VAL A 142 3.22 -5.03 -4.03
C VAL A 142 4.41 -4.39 -4.73
N ASN A 143 4.30 -4.04 -6.02
CA ASN A 143 5.34 -3.30 -6.71
C ASN A 143 5.64 -1.96 -6.02
N ARG A 144 4.60 -1.18 -5.67
CA ARG A 144 4.78 0.11 -4.96
C ARG A 144 5.42 -0.08 -3.58
N PHE A 145 5.03 -1.12 -2.85
CA PHE A 145 5.63 -1.43 -1.56
C PHE A 145 7.15 -1.70 -1.66
N PHE A 146 7.58 -2.49 -2.64
CA PHE A 146 9.01 -2.78 -2.81
C PHE A 146 9.79 -1.62 -3.44
N GLU A 147 9.17 -0.78 -4.27
CA GLU A 147 9.77 0.48 -4.74
C GLU A 147 10.07 1.41 -3.54
N ASP A 148 9.13 1.63 -2.63
CA ASP A 148 9.33 2.46 -1.43
C ASP A 148 10.36 1.84 -0.47
N ALA A 149 10.34 0.51 -0.31
CA ALA A 149 11.38 -0.19 0.46
C ALA A 149 12.78 0.02 -0.14
N GLU A 150 12.92 -0.05 -1.46
CA GLU A 150 14.19 0.19 -2.15
C GLU A 150 14.66 1.65 -1.99
N ASP A 151 13.75 2.61 -2.15
CA ASP A 151 14.06 4.03 -2.00
C ASP A 151 14.48 4.38 -0.57
N ARG A 152 13.84 3.78 0.43
CA ARG A 152 14.25 3.89 1.84
C ARG A 152 15.60 3.23 2.10
N ILE A 153 15.92 2.07 1.51
CA ILE A 153 17.27 1.48 1.63
C ILE A 153 18.32 2.43 1.05
N ARG A 154 18.04 3.05 -0.10
CA ARG A 154 18.92 4.05 -0.73
C ARG A 154 19.07 5.30 0.13
N SER A 155 18.01 5.76 0.78
CA SER A 155 18.06 6.96 1.65
C SER A 155 18.97 6.78 2.87
N HIS A 156 19.24 5.53 3.28
CA HIS A 156 20.22 5.21 4.33
C HIS A 156 21.68 5.14 3.81
N GLY A 157 21.95 5.63 2.60
CA GLY A 157 23.30 5.75 2.03
C GLY A 157 23.81 4.48 1.34
N ILE A 158 22.97 3.45 1.19
CA ILE A 158 23.33 2.22 0.46
C ILE A 158 23.13 2.48 -1.04
N THR A 159 24.23 2.71 -1.76
CA THR A 159 24.20 2.98 -3.22
C THR A 159 24.60 1.79 -4.08
N GLN A 160 25.23 0.77 -3.49
CA GLN A 160 25.71 -0.40 -4.23
C GLN A 160 24.54 -1.30 -4.62
N GLN A 161 24.23 -1.40 -5.92
CA GLN A 161 23.09 -2.17 -6.42
C GLN A 161 23.11 -3.64 -5.99
N LYS A 162 24.30 -4.26 -5.90
CA LYS A 162 24.44 -5.65 -5.42
C LYS A 162 23.94 -5.81 -3.98
N VAL A 163 24.24 -4.84 -3.12
CA VAL A 163 23.82 -4.84 -1.72
C VAL A 163 22.31 -4.62 -1.63
N ILE A 164 21.78 -3.64 -2.35
CA ILE A 164 20.34 -3.38 -2.45
C ILE A 164 19.59 -4.63 -2.89
N ASN A 165 20.04 -5.29 -3.96
CA ASN A 165 19.41 -6.52 -4.46
C ASN A 165 19.43 -7.66 -3.42
N SER A 166 20.46 -7.74 -2.58
CA SER A 166 20.52 -8.69 -1.48
C SER A 166 19.44 -8.38 -0.43
N TYR A 167 19.36 -7.12 0.02
CA TYR A 167 18.35 -6.69 0.98
C TYR A 167 16.92 -6.90 0.45
N ILE A 168 16.63 -6.49 -0.79
CA ILE A 168 15.31 -6.67 -1.40
C ILE A 168 14.95 -8.16 -1.49
N LYS A 169 15.91 -9.03 -1.78
CA LYS A 169 15.68 -10.48 -1.80
C LYS A 169 15.32 -11.01 -0.40
N ASP A 170 15.97 -10.54 0.64
CA ASP A 170 15.68 -10.93 2.02
C ASP A 170 14.31 -10.40 2.47
N LEU A 171 13.99 -9.14 2.15
CA LEU A 171 12.68 -8.54 2.38
C LEU A 171 11.57 -9.29 1.62
N LEU A 172 11.82 -9.76 0.40
CA LEU A 172 10.85 -10.55 -0.35
C LEU A 172 10.58 -11.92 0.31
N ALA A 173 11.61 -12.54 0.88
CA ALA A 173 11.45 -13.77 1.64
C ALA A 173 10.61 -13.54 2.91
N GLN A 174 10.89 -12.46 3.65
CA GLN A 174 10.11 -12.04 4.82
C GLN A 174 8.65 -11.73 4.45
N PHE A 175 8.44 -11.01 3.34
CA PHE A 175 7.12 -10.69 2.82
C PHE A 175 6.28 -11.94 2.58
N HIS A 176 6.82 -12.90 1.83
CA HIS A 176 6.11 -14.14 1.54
C HIS A 176 5.92 -15.03 2.78
N GLY A 177 6.90 -15.07 3.68
CA GLY A 177 6.79 -15.77 4.95
C GLY A 177 5.66 -15.23 5.81
N GLY A 178 5.60 -13.91 5.96
CA GLY A 178 4.54 -13.22 6.69
C GLY A 178 3.17 -13.41 6.05
N VAL A 179 3.03 -13.24 4.73
CA VAL A 179 1.74 -13.45 4.03
C VAL A 179 1.18 -14.85 4.28
N VAL A 180 2.02 -15.89 4.21
CA VAL A 180 1.58 -17.27 4.46
C VAL A 180 1.19 -17.47 5.93
N ALA A 181 1.98 -16.92 6.86
CA ALA A 181 1.72 -17.06 8.29
C ALA A 181 0.44 -16.30 8.71
N TYR A 182 0.20 -15.12 8.16
CA TYR A 182 -0.99 -14.33 8.42
C TYR A 182 -2.24 -14.95 7.79
N ASP A 183 -2.14 -15.48 6.57
CA ASP A 183 -3.25 -16.25 5.95
C ASP A 183 -3.62 -17.48 6.80
N GLU A 184 -2.62 -18.19 7.35
CA GLU A 184 -2.86 -19.32 8.24
C GLU A 184 -3.54 -18.90 9.56
N GLY A 185 -3.03 -17.84 10.21
CA GLY A 185 -3.61 -17.32 11.44
C GLY A 185 -5.02 -16.78 11.26
N MET A 186 -5.28 -16.10 10.14
CA MET A 186 -6.61 -15.59 9.80
C MET A 186 -7.64 -16.71 9.66
N CYS A 187 -7.29 -17.81 9.00
CA CYS A 187 -8.19 -18.94 8.74
C CYS A 187 -8.37 -19.90 9.92
N LYS A 188 -7.50 -19.84 10.93
CA LYS A 188 -7.56 -20.64 12.16
C LYS A 188 -8.04 -19.75 13.31
N ASP A 189 -7.31 -19.75 14.42
CA ASP A 189 -7.67 -19.09 15.66
C ASP A 189 -6.66 -17.98 16.01
N ASP A 190 -7.07 -17.10 16.93
CA ASP A 190 -6.28 -15.96 17.39
C ASP A 190 -4.89 -16.31 17.96
N PRO A 191 -4.69 -17.43 18.70
CA PRO A 191 -3.35 -17.83 19.13
C PRO A 191 -2.40 -18.12 17.96
N VAL A 192 -2.92 -18.65 16.85
CA VAL A 192 -2.10 -18.91 15.64
C VAL A 192 -1.71 -17.60 14.97
N LEU A 193 -2.65 -16.65 14.90
CA LEU A 193 -2.38 -15.31 14.39
C LEU A 193 -1.40 -14.54 15.28
N ALA A 194 -1.55 -14.61 16.60
CA ALA A 194 -0.61 -14.05 17.57
C ALA A 194 0.79 -14.64 17.39
N ALA A 195 0.91 -15.96 17.22
CA ALA A 195 2.19 -16.61 16.97
C ALA A 195 2.81 -16.21 15.61
N ALA A 196 1.99 -15.92 14.60
CA ALA A 196 2.45 -15.38 13.32
C ALA A 196 2.97 -13.95 13.47
N LEU A 197 2.25 -13.08 14.18
CA LEU A 197 2.67 -11.71 14.48
C LEU A 197 3.93 -11.67 15.31
N TRP A 198 4.01 -12.51 16.34
CA TRP A 198 5.21 -12.57 17.18
C TRP A 198 6.46 -12.84 16.35
N ARG A 199 6.39 -13.79 15.42
CA ARG A 199 7.52 -14.15 14.54
C ARG A 199 7.86 -13.13 13.45
N ASN A 200 6.90 -12.34 12.98
CA ASN A 200 7.09 -11.47 11.80
C ASN A 200 7.09 -9.97 12.12
N LEU A 201 6.49 -9.56 13.24
CA LEU A 201 6.39 -8.17 13.69
C LEU A 201 7.24 -7.93 14.95
N PHE A 202 7.17 -8.82 15.93
CA PHE A 202 7.76 -8.61 17.26
C PHE A 202 9.05 -9.36 17.56
N ALA A 203 9.59 -10.11 16.59
CA ALA A 203 10.53 -11.22 16.79
C ALA A 203 11.75 -10.97 17.71
N ILE A 204 12.11 -9.71 17.96
CA ILE A 204 13.24 -9.30 18.79
C ILE A 204 12.82 -8.34 19.94
N SER A 205 11.59 -7.79 19.90
CA SER A 205 11.21 -6.56 20.61
C SER A 205 10.14 -6.71 21.69
N SER A 206 9.19 -7.65 21.57
CA SER A 206 8.19 -7.88 22.62
C SER A 206 7.90 -9.36 22.84
N ASN A 207 7.93 -9.75 24.12
CA ASN A 207 7.44 -11.05 24.61
C ASN A 207 6.14 -10.89 25.42
N ASN A 208 5.49 -9.72 25.36
CA ASN A 208 4.27 -9.47 26.09
C ASN A 208 3.06 -10.00 25.30
N ALA A 209 2.29 -10.89 25.94
CA ALA A 209 1.08 -11.45 25.34
C ALA A 209 -0.01 -10.38 25.12
N THR A 210 -0.03 -9.33 25.94
CA THR A 210 -1.01 -8.25 25.84
C THR A 210 -0.84 -7.45 24.55
N ASP A 211 0.38 -7.03 24.22
CA ASP A 211 0.68 -6.27 23.00
C ASP A 211 0.30 -7.08 21.74
N LEU A 212 0.59 -8.38 21.76
CA LEU A 212 0.20 -9.30 20.69
C LEU A 212 -1.32 -9.36 20.54
N ALA A 213 -2.05 -9.48 21.66
CA ALA A 213 -3.50 -9.56 21.65
C ALA A 213 -4.14 -8.26 21.13
N LEU A 214 -3.61 -7.09 21.49
CA LEU A 214 -4.07 -5.79 20.95
C LEU A 214 -3.92 -5.72 19.43
N VAL A 215 -2.77 -6.16 18.89
CA VAL A 215 -2.56 -6.19 17.43
C VAL A 215 -3.47 -7.23 16.76
N VAL A 216 -3.69 -8.39 17.38
CA VAL A 216 -4.65 -9.39 16.86
C VAL A 216 -6.06 -8.81 16.78
N GLN A 217 -6.55 -8.18 17.85
CA GLN A 217 -7.86 -7.53 17.87
C GLN A 217 -7.97 -6.46 16.78
N TYR A 218 -6.95 -5.60 16.65
CA TYR A 218 -6.88 -4.61 15.58
C TYR A 218 -7.04 -5.26 14.21
N ILE A 219 -6.25 -6.29 13.88
CA ILE A 219 -6.32 -6.97 12.58
C ILE A 219 -7.70 -7.57 12.34
N ARG A 220 -8.30 -8.23 13.34
CA ARG A 220 -9.63 -8.84 13.19
C ARG A 220 -10.69 -7.79 12.86
N ARG A 221 -10.65 -6.65 13.55
CA ARG A 221 -11.54 -5.53 13.29
C ARG A 221 -11.31 -4.93 11.91
N GLU A 222 -10.06 -4.68 11.53
CA GLU A 222 -9.73 -4.10 10.23
C GLU A 222 -10.15 -5.02 9.07
N LEU A 223 -9.93 -6.33 9.19
CA LEU A 223 -10.38 -7.28 8.16
C LEU A 223 -11.91 -7.27 8.00
N GLN A 224 -12.64 -7.17 9.12
CA GLN A 224 -14.10 -7.06 9.09
C GLN A 224 -14.58 -5.70 8.55
N ALA A 225 -13.87 -4.62 8.86
CA ALA A 225 -14.15 -3.29 8.33
C ALA A 225 -13.93 -3.26 6.81
N LEU A 226 -12.81 -3.81 6.35
CA LEU A 226 -12.47 -3.94 4.92
C LEU A 226 -13.48 -4.79 4.15
N GLU A 227 -14.07 -5.83 4.73
CA GLU A 227 -15.13 -6.60 4.07
C GLU A 227 -16.37 -5.74 3.72
N LYS A 228 -16.64 -4.70 4.52
CA LYS A 228 -17.74 -3.75 4.25
C LYS A 228 -17.40 -2.74 3.15
N TYR A 229 -16.13 -2.63 2.74
CA TYR A 229 -15.79 -1.85 1.55
C TYR A 229 -16.27 -2.62 0.32
N GLY A 230 -17.21 -2.04 -0.43
CA GLY A 230 -17.57 -2.63 -1.72
C GLY A 230 -16.37 -2.60 -2.68
N GLY A 231 -16.22 -3.64 -3.51
CA GLY A 231 -15.15 -3.75 -4.50
C GLY A 231 -14.98 -2.51 -5.38
N ASP A 232 -16.06 -1.78 -5.65
CA ASP A 232 -16.03 -0.51 -6.39
C ASP A 232 -15.21 0.59 -5.69
N LYS A 233 -15.26 0.68 -4.36
CA LYS A 233 -14.47 1.66 -3.59
C LYS A 233 -12.98 1.34 -3.64
N LEU A 234 -12.62 0.07 -3.52
CA LEU A 234 -11.23 -0.35 -3.67
C LEU A 234 -10.70 -0.13 -5.08
N ASN A 235 -11.52 -0.41 -6.10
CA ASN A 235 -11.17 -0.14 -7.50
C ASN A 235 -10.97 1.36 -7.76
N ALA A 236 -11.68 2.22 -7.03
CA ALA A 236 -11.46 3.67 -7.02
C ALA A 236 -10.23 4.10 -6.19
N GLY A 237 -9.59 3.16 -5.48
CA GLY A 237 -8.43 3.43 -4.63
C GLY A 237 -8.78 4.06 -3.29
N ILE A 238 -10.03 3.91 -2.83
CA ILE A 238 -10.53 4.45 -1.57
C ILE A 238 -10.46 3.35 -0.52
N VAL A 239 -9.62 3.57 0.49
CA VAL A 239 -9.54 2.73 1.69
C VAL A 239 -9.23 3.61 2.89
N GLN A 240 -9.65 3.18 4.07
CA GLN A 240 -9.30 3.80 5.33
C GLN A 240 -9.10 2.68 6.34
N PHE A 241 -8.06 2.83 7.17
CA PHE A 241 -7.83 1.98 8.34
C PHE A 241 -8.25 2.74 9.58
N ASP A 242 -8.85 2.05 10.54
CA ASP A 242 -9.18 2.67 11.81
C ASP A 242 -7.91 2.78 12.68
N LYS A 243 -7.98 3.62 13.72
CA LYS A 243 -6.87 3.76 14.66
C LYS A 243 -6.81 2.50 15.56
N PRO A 244 -5.63 1.89 15.77
CA PRO A 244 -5.48 0.83 16.76
C PRO A 244 -5.80 1.37 18.17
N GLU A 245 -6.47 0.55 18.96
CA GLU A 245 -6.89 0.88 20.31
C GLU A 245 -5.94 0.27 21.34
N ASN A 246 -5.79 0.93 22.48
CA ASN A 246 -4.93 0.48 23.58
C ASN A 246 -5.68 -0.42 24.57
N GLU A 247 -6.97 -0.64 24.36
CA GLU A 247 -7.85 -1.37 25.26
C GLU A 247 -8.61 -2.48 24.50
N PHE A 248 -8.95 -3.55 25.23
CA PHE A 248 -9.76 -4.63 24.68
C PHE A 248 -11.21 -4.18 24.57
N VAL A 249 -11.82 -4.38 23.39
CA VAL A 249 -13.22 -4.05 23.08
C VAL A 249 -14.07 -5.31 23.03
#